data_AF-A0A951UG44-F1
#
_entry.id   AF-A0A951UG44-F1
#
_cell.length_a   1.000
_cell.length_b   1.000
_cell.length_c   1.000
_cell.angle_alpha   90.00
_cell.angle_beta   90.00
_cell.angle_gamma   90.00
#
_symmetry.space_group_name_H-M   'P 1'
#
loop_
_entity.id
_entity.type
_entity.pdbx_description
1 polymer ?
#
loop_
_entity_poly.entity_id
_entity_poly.type
_entity_poly.pdbx_seq_one_letter_code
_entity_poly.pdbx_strand_id
1 'polypeptide(L)'
;MEATLNEDVNKEFKKAFIGSGQDSLYQWKSQNRYIINTNFSSRTMDFWCGLGYFNLNPDSLTEHPYLGICLEVSPGCVKRPEIIETMKKIVNETSTKWTPCNLNLTKDWSSIFYCKSLQEFISEENHVCSIKKYFFESIKALEEVQKNYLHLPWKP
;
A
#
# COMPACT_ATOMS: atom_id res chain seq x y z
N MET A 1 8.60 -4.65 -13.44
CA MET A 1 7.91 -3.70 -12.53
C MET A 1 7.24 -2.56 -13.29
N GLU A 2 7.93 -1.82 -14.16
CA GLU A 2 7.32 -0.74 -14.97
C GLU A 2 6.15 -1.25 -15.84
N ALA A 3 6.35 -2.35 -16.56
CA ALA A 3 5.31 -2.95 -17.40
C ALA A 3 4.02 -3.35 -16.65
N THR A 4 4.10 -3.56 -15.32
CA THR A 4 2.96 -3.92 -14.46
C THR A 4 2.34 -2.72 -13.75
N LEU A 5 3.11 -1.66 -13.47
CA LEU A 5 2.61 -0.37 -12.97
C LEU A 5 2.47 0.61 -14.15
N ASN A 6 1.79 0.14 -15.20
CA ASN A 6 1.62 0.90 -16.43
C ASN A 6 0.56 2.01 -16.26
N GLU A 7 0.32 2.74 -17.35
CA GLU A 7 -0.63 3.85 -17.38
C GLU A 7 -2.03 3.47 -16.88
N ASP A 8 -2.52 2.27 -17.22
CA ASP A 8 -3.85 1.81 -16.78
C ASP A 8 -3.94 1.66 -15.26
N VAL A 9 -2.94 1.01 -14.64
CA VAL A 9 -2.89 0.82 -13.18
C VAL A 9 -2.74 2.18 -12.47
N ASN A 10 -1.90 3.07 -13.01
CA ASN A 10 -1.72 4.41 -12.47
C ASN A 10 -3.03 5.23 -12.56
N LYS A 11 -3.74 5.13 -13.69
CA LYS A 11 -5.03 5.81 -13.91
C LYS A 11 -6.10 5.31 -12.94
N GLU A 12 -6.23 4.00 -12.77
CA GLU A 12 -7.19 3.44 -11.81
C GLU A 12 -6.83 3.83 -10.36
N PHE A 13 -5.55 3.80 -9.99
CA PHE A 13 -5.10 4.23 -8.67
C PHE A 13 -5.42 5.71 -8.40
N LYS A 14 -5.12 6.62 -9.34
CA LYS A 14 -5.40 8.05 -9.21
C LYS A 14 -6.90 8.37 -9.23
N LYS A 15 -7.70 7.55 -9.90
CA LYS A 15 -9.17 7.66 -9.91
C LYS A 15 -9.76 7.25 -8.56
N ALA A 16 -9.24 6.19 -7.95
CA ALA A 16 -9.68 5.70 -6.65
C ALA A 16 -9.26 6.65 -5.51
N PHE A 17 -8.02 7.16 -5.54
CA PHE A 17 -7.43 7.88 -4.42
C PHE A 17 -6.99 9.29 -4.83
N ILE A 18 -7.81 10.28 -4.50
CA ILE A 18 -7.53 11.69 -4.75
C ILE A 18 -6.50 12.18 -3.72
N GLY A 19 -5.30 12.52 -4.18
CA GLY A 19 -4.26 13.12 -3.35
C GLY A 19 -3.02 13.52 -4.17
N SER A 20 -1.97 13.98 -3.50
CA SER A 20 -0.69 14.35 -4.11
C SER A 20 0.33 13.23 -3.92
N GLY A 21 0.92 12.75 -5.02
CA GLY A 21 1.81 11.58 -5.04
C GLY A 21 3.12 11.84 -5.79
N GLN A 22 4.20 11.20 -5.36
CA GLN A 22 5.51 11.23 -6.04
C GLN A 22 5.75 10.00 -6.92
N ASP A 23 6.57 10.16 -7.96
CA ASP A 23 6.95 9.10 -8.89
C ASP A 23 7.80 7.99 -8.26
N SER A 24 7.60 6.77 -8.78
CA SER A 24 8.14 5.50 -8.27
C SER A 24 9.67 5.40 -8.21
N LEU A 25 10.38 6.20 -9.02
CA LEU A 25 11.84 6.16 -9.13
C LEU A 25 12.58 6.74 -7.90
N TYR A 26 11.99 7.71 -7.21
CA TYR A 26 12.61 8.31 -6.02
C TYR A 26 12.63 7.34 -4.82
N GLN A 27 11.62 6.47 -4.73
CA GLN A 27 11.46 5.55 -3.61
C GLN A 27 12.30 4.27 -3.74
N TRP A 28 12.70 3.89 -4.97
CA TRP A 28 13.60 2.77 -5.18
C TRP A 28 14.92 2.99 -4.44
N LYS A 29 15.56 4.14 -4.67
CA LYS A 29 16.92 4.40 -4.17
C LYS A 29 17.05 4.53 -2.66
N SER A 30 15.96 4.80 -1.95
CA SER A 30 16.00 5.16 -0.52
C SER A 30 15.15 4.28 0.40
N GLN A 31 14.22 3.49 -0.13
CA GLN A 31 13.21 2.78 0.66
C GLN A 31 12.95 1.33 0.19
N ASN A 32 13.83 0.77 -0.67
CA ASN A 32 13.71 -0.61 -1.17
C ASN A 32 12.30 -0.92 -1.71
N ARG A 33 11.69 0.03 -2.45
CA ARG A 33 10.33 -0.11 -2.97
C ARG A 33 10.15 0.59 -4.30
N TYR A 34 9.31 0.03 -5.17
CA TYR A 34 8.93 0.62 -6.45
C TYR A 34 7.41 0.74 -6.50
N ILE A 35 6.89 1.91 -6.13
CA ILE A 35 5.46 2.13 -5.91
C ILE A 35 4.98 3.45 -6.52
N ILE A 36 3.72 3.51 -6.90
CA ILE A 36 2.96 4.76 -6.99
C ILE A 36 2.32 5.03 -5.62
N ASN A 37 2.17 6.29 -5.24
CA ASN A 37 1.61 6.65 -3.92
C ASN A 37 0.70 7.87 -4.02
N THR A 38 -0.09 8.07 -2.99
CA THR A 38 -0.88 9.29 -2.80
C THR A 38 -0.98 9.65 -1.32
N ASN A 39 -1.07 10.95 -1.03
CA ASN A 39 -1.22 11.46 0.32
C ASN A 39 -2.66 11.88 0.62
N PHE A 40 -3.15 11.52 1.81
CA PHE A 40 -4.50 11.86 2.26
C PHE A 40 -4.53 12.97 3.31
N SER A 41 -3.39 13.50 3.74
CA SER A 41 -3.30 14.55 4.75
C SER A 41 -2.69 15.84 4.19
N SER A 42 -3.14 16.99 4.69
CA SER A 42 -2.56 18.29 4.37
C SER A 42 -1.06 18.38 4.68
N ARG A 43 -0.59 17.67 5.71
CA ARG A 43 0.83 17.48 5.98
C ARG A 43 1.37 16.29 5.20
N THR A 44 2.43 16.52 4.43
CA THR A 44 3.08 15.48 3.62
C THR A 44 3.46 14.26 4.47
N MET A 45 3.02 13.09 4.01
CA MET A 45 3.26 11.75 4.56
C MET A 45 2.62 11.44 5.93
N ASP A 46 1.71 12.25 6.47
CA ASP A 46 1.06 11.89 7.75
C ASP A 46 0.12 10.68 7.63
N PHE A 47 -0.65 10.60 6.56
CA PHE A 47 -1.49 9.46 6.21
C PHE A 47 -1.49 9.27 4.69
N TRP A 48 -1.12 8.09 4.21
CA TRP A 48 -0.89 7.86 2.78
C TRP A 48 -1.10 6.39 2.39
N CYS A 49 -1.27 6.15 1.09
CA CYS A 49 -1.25 4.78 0.55
C CYS A 49 -0.28 4.65 -0.62
N GLY A 50 0.23 3.44 -0.80
CA GLY A 50 1.20 3.10 -1.83
C GLY A 50 0.83 1.79 -2.50
N LEU A 51 0.91 1.73 -3.83
CA LEU A 51 0.67 0.53 -4.64
C LEU A 51 1.93 0.18 -5.41
N GLY A 52 2.37 -1.06 -5.33
CA GLY A 52 3.48 -1.57 -6.12
C GLY A 52 4.27 -2.65 -5.41
N TYR A 53 5.59 -2.58 -5.53
CA TYR A 53 6.53 -3.57 -5.01
C TYR A 53 7.23 -3.05 -3.76
N PHE A 54 7.26 -3.86 -2.72
CA PHE A 54 7.84 -3.59 -1.41
C PHE A 54 8.91 -4.62 -1.07
N ASN A 55 9.84 -4.26 -0.18
CA ASN A 55 10.95 -5.10 0.25
C ASN A 55 11.82 -5.60 -0.93
N LEU A 56 12.16 -4.70 -1.85
CA LEU A 56 13.13 -4.94 -2.91
C LEU A 56 14.52 -5.06 -2.28
N ASN A 57 14.90 -6.27 -1.89
CA ASN A 57 16.19 -6.58 -1.29
C ASN A 57 17.05 -7.40 -2.28
N PRO A 58 17.91 -6.75 -3.09
CA PRO A 58 18.72 -7.46 -4.08
C PRO A 58 19.80 -8.35 -3.45
N ASP A 59 20.13 -8.14 -2.17
CA ASP A 59 21.16 -8.89 -1.46
C ASP A 59 20.63 -10.17 -0.80
N SER A 60 19.30 -10.36 -0.78
CA SER A 60 18.67 -11.56 -0.21
C SER A 60 18.34 -12.58 -1.28
N LEU A 61 18.79 -13.82 -1.07
CA LEU A 61 18.51 -14.96 -1.96
C LEU A 61 17.22 -15.70 -1.59
N THR A 62 16.66 -15.43 -0.40
CA THR A 62 15.50 -16.15 0.15
C THR A 62 14.28 -15.27 0.37
N GLU A 63 14.47 -13.96 0.47
CA GLU A 63 13.36 -13.02 0.60
C GLU A 63 12.83 -12.64 -0.78
N HIS A 64 11.52 -12.77 -0.96
CA HIS A 64 10.86 -12.31 -2.16
C HIS A 64 10.18 -10.97 -1.90
N PRO A 65 10.20 -10.03 -2.87
CA PRO A 65 9.42 -8.82 -2.79
C PRO A 65 7.94 -9.13 -2.61
N TYR A 66 7.26 -8.26 -1.88
CA TYR A 66 5.81 -8.28 -1.82
C TYR A 66 5.25 -7.29 -2.81
N LEU A 67 4.11 -7.59 -3.40
CA LEU A 67 3.41 -6.67 -4.28
C LEU A 67 1.95 -6.52 -3.84
N GLY A 68 1.41 -5.32 -3.96
CA GLY A 68 0.05 -5.00 -3.49
C GLY A 68 -0.08 -3.53 -3.09
N ILE A 69 -0.96 -3.25 -2.13
CA ILE A 69 -1.20 -1.90 -1.62
C ILE A 69 -0.94 -1.82 -0.10
N CYS A 70 -0.39 -0.71 0.36
CA CYS A 70 -0.26 -0.37 1.77
C CYS A 70 -1.10 0.85 2.12
N LEU A 71 -1.55 0.92 3.38
CA LEU A 71 -2.09 2.11 4.02
C LEU A 71 -1.25 2.39 5.25
N GLU A 72 -0.67 3.58 5.37
CA GLU A 72 0.31 3.90 6.41
C GLU A 72 0.04 5.23 7.09
N VAL A 73 0.39 5.32 8.37
CA VAL A 73 0.31 6.54 9.19
C VAL A 73 1.63 6.83 9.88
N SER A 74 2.04 8.10 9.82
CA SER A 74 3.29 8.58 10.41
C SER A 74 3.23 8.57 11.95
N PRO A 75 4.38 8.51 12.65
CA PRO A 75 4.45 8.69 14.10
C PRO A 75 3.96 10.05 14.59
N GLY A 76 4.04 11.07 13.74
CA GLY A 76 3.71 12.46 14.07
C GLY A 76 2.27 12.86 13.76
N CYS A 77 1.48 11.98 13.15
CA CYS A 77 0.10 12.28 12.79
C CYS A 77 -0.77 12.42 14.05
N VAL A 78 -1.49 13.54 14.18
CA VAL A 78 -2.37 13.82 15.33
C VAL A 78 -3.47 12.76 15.47
N LYS A 79 -4.01 12.27 14.34
CA LYS A 79 -5.05 11.23 14.30
C LYS A 79 -4.51 9.80 14.37
N ARG A 80 -3.21 9.61 14.61
CA ARG A 80 -2.56 8.29 14.63
C ARG A 80 -3.28 7.26 15.53
N PRO A 81 -3.71 7.57 16.78
CA PRO A 81 -4.40 6.58 17.60
C PRO A 81 -5.70 6.08 16.96
N GLU A 82 -6.51 6.98 16.41
CA GLU A 82 -7.77 6.64 15.74
C GLU A 82 -7.54 5.80 14.47
N ILE A 83 -6.52 6.15 13.69
CA ILE A 83 -6.14 5.42 12.48
C ILE A 83 -5.66 4.01 12.83
N ILE A 84 -4.79 3.86 13.84
CA ILE A 84 -4.28 2.56 14.29
C ILE A 84 -5.41 1.67 14.81
N GLU A 85 -6.32 2.20 15.62
CA GLU A 85 -7.46 1.43 16.09
C GLU A 85 -8.36 0.97 14.93
N THR A 86 -8.52 1.81 13.90
CA THR A 86 -9.25 1.43 12.69
C THR A 86 -8.50 0.34 11.89
N MET A 87 -7.19 0.46 11.74
CA MET A 87 -6.35 -0.57 11.10
C MET A 87 -6.44 -1.92 11.81
N LYS A 88 -6.44 -1.93 13.14
CA LYS A 88 -6.65 -3.17 13.93
C LYS A 88 -8.01 -3.79 13.66
N LYS A 89 -9.08 -2.99 13.57
CA LYS A 89 -10.42 -3.48 13.22
C LYS A 89 -10.43 -4.12 11.83
N ILE A 90 -9.87 -3.44 10.83
CA ILE A 90 -9.76 -3.96 9.46
C ILE A 90 -9.08 -5.33 9.44
N VAL A 91 -7.93 -5.44 10.11
CA VAL A 91 -7.17 -6.70 10.20
C VAL A 91 -7.98 -7.79 10.91
N ASN A 92 -8.66 -7.46 12.01
CA ASN A 92 -9.48 -8.43 12.74
C ASN A 92 -10.70 -8.92 11.96
N GLU A 93 -11.39 -8.03 11.23
CA GLU A 93 -12.59 -8.35 10.44
C GLU A 93 -12.26 -9.19 9.19
N THR A 94 -11.08 -8.98 8.62
CA THR A 94 -10.68 -9.60 7.33
C THR A 94 -9.65 -10.71 7.47
N SER A 95 -9.10 -10.91 8.67
CA SER A 95 -8.09 -11.84 9.24
C SER A 95 -7.03 -12.53 8.34
N THR A 96 -7.33 -12.79 7.07
CA THR A 96 -6.46 -13.44 6.09
C THR A 96 -6.02 -12.52 4.95
N LYS A 97 -6.64 -11.34 4.78
CA LYS A 97 -6.37 -10.47 3.61
C LYS A 97 -5.45 -9.29 3.90
N TRP A 98 -5.57 -8.68 5.09
CA TRP A 98 -4.76 -7.53 5.49
C TRP A 98 -3.74 -7.95 6.54
N THR A 99 -2.47 -7.66 6.28
CA THR A 99 -1.37 -7.96 7.20
C THR A 99 -1.00 -6.71 8.00
N PRO A 100 -0.98 -6.76 9.34
CA PRO A 100 -0.59 -5.63 10.17
C PRO A 100 0.94 -5.45 10.21
N CYS A 101 1.40 -4.21 10.33
CA CYS A 101 2.77 -3.86 10.65
C CYS A 101 2.79 -2.74 11.70
N ASN A 102 3.43 -2.97 12.84
CA ASN A 102 3.63 -1.97 13.89
C ASN A 102 2.35 -1.23 14.30
N LEU A 103 1.22 -1.93 14.47
CA LEU A 103 -0.05 -1.34 14.93
C LEU A 103 -0.07 -1.04 16.44
N ASN A 104 1.08 -0.65 16.97
CA ASN A 104 1.28 -0.21 18.35
C ASN A 104 1.61 1.29 18.35
N LEU A 105 1.38 1.97 19.47
CA LEU A 105 1.74 3.38 19.64
C LEU A 105 3.25 3.54 19.90
N THR A 106 4.09 3.07 18.98
CA THR A 106 5.55 3.28 18.99
C THR A 106 5.92 4.49 18.13
N LYS A 107 7.23 4.79 18.07
CA LYS A 107 7.79 5.83 17.20
C LYS A 107 7.96 5.39 15.74
N ASP A 108 7.56 4.17 15.40
CA ASP A 108 7.70 3.61 14.06
C ASP A 108 6.47 3.90 13.20
N TRP A 109 6.57 3.77 11.88
CA TRP A 109 5.38 3.84 11.02
C TRP A 109 4.43 2.69 11.32
N SER A 110 3.13 2.96 11.28
CA SER A 110 2.09 1.93 11.43
C SER A 110 1.37 1.72 10.12
N SER A 111 1.20 0.47 9.72
CA SER A 111 0.73 0.13 8.38
C SER A 111 -0.14 -1.12 8.37
N ILE A 112 -1.03 -1.20 7.38
CA ILE A 112 -1.65 -2.45 6.95
C ILE A 112 -1.36 -2.69 5.47
N PHE A 113 -1.16 -3.94 5.10
CA PHE A 113 -0.80 -4.35 3.75
C PHE A 113 -1.83 -5.34 3.19
N TYR A 114 -2.32 -5.09 1.99
CA TYR A 114 -3.01 -6.07 1.16
C TYR A 114 -2.03 -6.47 0.05
N CYS A 115 -1.18 -7.44 0.36
CA CYS A 115 -0.06 -7.82 -0.49
C CYS A 115 0.07 -9.35 -0.58
N LYS A 116 0.69 -9.79 -1.67
CA LYS A 116 1.13 -11.17 -1.90
C LYS A 116 2.62 -11.22 -2.19
N SER A 117 3.23 -12.37 -1.97
CA SER A 117 4.61 -12.60 -2.39
C SER A 117 4.70 -12.61 -3.91
N LEU A 118 5.71 -11.97 -4.50
CA LEU A 118 5.97 -12.05 -5.93
C LEU A 118 6.11 -13.51 -6.40
N GLN A 119 6.61 -14.39 -5.53
CA GLN A 119 6.76 -15.82 -5.80
C GLN A 119 5.44 -16.49 -6.23
N GLU A 120 4.30 -16.03 -5.70
CA GLU A 120 2.98 -16.57 -6.04
C GLU A 120 2.60 -16.35 -7.51
N PHE A 121 3.19 -15.35 -8.16
CA PHE A 121 2.89 -14.97 -9.54
C PHE A 121 3.91 -15.51 -10.54
N ILE A 122 5.13 -15.85 -10.10
CA ILE A 122 6.22 -16.28 -11.01
C ILE A 122 5.87 -17.60 -11.72
N SER A 123 5.08 -18.47 -11.09
CA SER A 123 4.63 -19.73 -11.69
C SER A 123 3.50 -19.57 -12.70
N GLU A 124 2.95 -18.36 -12.87
CA GLU A 124 1.83 -18.12 -13.78
C GLU A 124 2.32 -17.90 -15.23
N GLU A 125 1.62 -18.51 -16.19
CA GLU A 125 1.95 -18.44 -17.63
C GLU A 125 2.07 -16.99 -18.14
N ASN A 126 1.23 -16.10 -17.61
CA ASN A 126 1.31 -14.65 -17.86
C ASN A 126 1.32 -13.86 -16.55
N HIS A 127 2.41 -13.99 -15.80
CA HIS A 127 2.67 -13.27 -14.54
C HIS A 127 2.44 -11.76 -14.64
N VAL A 128 2.72 -11.11 -15.78
CA VAL A 128 2.50 -9.66 -15.96
C VAL A 128 1.01 -9.31 -15.86
N CYS A 129 0.16 -10.06 -16.56
CA CYS A 129 -1.29 -9.85 -16.50
C CYS A 129 -1.85 -10.17 -15.10
N SER A 130 -1.34 -11.20 -14.45
CA SER A 130 -1.79 -11.61 -13.11
C SER A 130 -1.43 -10.58 -12.05
N ILE A 131 -0.23 -10.02 -12.11
CA ILE A 131 0.20 -8.92 -11.23
C ILE A 131 -0.70 -7.68 -11.44
N LYS A 132 -0.98 -7.30 -12.70
CA LYS A 132 -1.89 -6.17 -12.99
C LYS A 132 -3.28 -6.40 -12.42
N LYS A 133 -3.83 -7.60 -12.61
CA LYS A 133 -5.13 -7.99 -12.06
C LYS A 133 -5.13 -7.88 -10.53
N TYR A 134 -4.07 -8.33 -9.89
CA TYR A 134 -3.94 -8.25 -8.44
C TYR A 134 -3.78 -6.80 -7.94
N PHE A 135 -3.12 -5.92 -8.70
CA PHE A 135 -3.10 -4.49 -8.39
C PHE A 135 -4.50 -3.87 -8.44
N PHE A 136 -5.31 -4.18 -9.45
CA PHE A 136 -6.71 -3.72 -9.50
C PHE A 136 -7.55 -4.26 -8.34
N GLU A 137 -7.34 -5.51 -7.95
CA GLU A 137 -7.98 -6.10 -6.77
C GLU A 137 -7.58 -5.36 -5.49
N SER A 138 -6.28 -5.08 -5.33
CA SER A 138 -5.73 -4.38 -4.16
C SER A 138 -6.27 -2.95 -4.05
N ILE A 139 -6.41 -2.23 -5.18
CA ILE A 139 -7.04 -0.91 -5.23
C ILE A 139 -8.48 -1.00 -4.72
N LYS A 140 -9.28 -1.93 -5.25
CA LYS A 140 -10.68 -2.11 -4.83
C LYS A 140 -10.81 -2.45 -3.35
N ALA A 141 -9.90 -3.27 -2.82
CA ALA A 141 -9.88 -3.61 -1.40
C ALA A 141 -9.70 -2.35 -0.52
N LEU A 142 -8.80 -1.42 -0.93
CA LEU A 142 -8.64 -0.17 -0.20
C LEU A 142 -9.79 0.82 -0.43
N GLU A 143 -10.43 0.83 -1.61
CA GLU A 143 -11.67 1.61 -1.83
C GLU A 143 -12.82 1.15 -0.91
N GLU A 144 -12.95 -0.15 -0.68
CA GLU A 144 -13.92 -0.70 0.28
C GLU A 144 -13.62 -0.23 1.71
N VAL A 145 -12.36 -0.25 2.12
CA VAL A 145 -11.93 0.32 3.40
C VAL A 145 -12.31 1.81 3.48
N GLN A 146 -12.04 2.59 2.42
CA GLN A 146 -12.41 4.01 2.39
C GLN A 146 -13.93 4.22 2.56
N LYS A 147 -14.76 3.42 1.90
CA LYS A 147 -16.22 3.50 2.00
C LYS A 147 -16.76 3.14 3.38
N ASN A 148 -16.15 2.16 4.05
CA ASN A 148 -16.61 1.68 5.35
C ASN A 148 -16.09 2.53 6.52
N TYR A 149 -14.98 3.24 6.32
CA TYR A 149 -14.28 3.98 7.37
C TYR A 149 -14.14 5.47 7.02
N LEU A 150 -15.27 6.12 6.71
CA LEU A 150 -15.34 7.52 6.25
C LEU A 150 -14.80 8.55 7.26
N HIS A 151 -14.66 8.18 8.54
CA HIS A 151 -14.14 9.06 9.59
C HIS A 151 -12.62 9.29 9.48
N LEU A 152 -11.89 8.41 8.78
CA LEU A 152 -10.46 8.60 8.54
C LEU A 152 -10.23 9.79 7.59
N PRO A 153 -9.05 10.45 7.67
CA PRO A 153 -8.76 11.64 6.87
C PRO A 153 -8.37 11.25 5.44
N TRP A 154 -9.33 10.78 4.62
CA TRP A 154 -9.09 10.30 3.24
C TRP A 154 -8.85 11.39 2.19
N LYS A 155 -8.88 12.66 2.59
CA LYS A 155 -8.66 13.80 1.70
C LYS A 155 -7.77 14.81 2.44
N PRO A 156 -6.79 15.41 1.75
CA PRO A 156 -5.90 16.40 2.34
C PRO A 156 -6.64 17.62 2.90
#